data_AF-A0A1M4SJ94-F1
#
_entry.id   AF-A0A1M4SJ94-F1
#
_cell.length_a   1.000
_cell.length_b   1.000
_cell.length_c   1.000
_cell.angle_alpha   90.00
_cell.angle_beta   90.00
_cell.angle_gamma   90.00
#
_symmetry.space_group_name_H-M   'P 1'
#
loop_
_entity.id
_entity.type
_entity.pdbx_description
1 polymer ?
#
loop_
_entity_poly.entity_id
_entity_poly.type
_entity_poly.pdbx_seq_one_letter_code
_entity_poly.pdbx_strand_id
1 'polypeptide(L)'
;MPQAAQIRELEQWLTVRPTDRQAIRQLVTALEFAPSGVAPVGPYSAAQAQLAALRGPDWHEDLLAPDRLAERYAEWMRILSAHGLHHAVPIGQVFSGRVLTIGGAVAQCGAWLAFFKDTGVIPALCHDCYKVQILPHDLNAMFQTLGLLLKLDLPGDNARKCMIELREGIDAPYKAYVYCEGPDEAHACLQAFRTLQAASGVTGVSSKISHGCSEYGQKYPEFKYSDDEAAPAFAPPPEWPEIERRHFRNARTPVPARRSNTRPTLSLRGVFAFCTWVRYAGLIGDPASAAFGSARGPGFPPAFGNRVRGQAADRARQMKALWSPTG
;
A
#
# COMPACT_ATOMS: atom_id res chain seq x y z
N MET A 1 21.13 -19.07 -0.48
CA MET A 1 22.00 -19.20 0.71
C MET A 1 22.18 -17.89 1.51
N PRO A 2 22.41 -16.70 0.89
CA PRO A 2 22.63 -15.45 1.65
C PRO A 2 21.44 -15.02 2.52
N GLN A 3 20.22 -15.16 2.00
CA GLN A 3 19.00 -14.74 2.70
C GLN A 3 18.71 -15.55 3.98
N ALA A 4 19.02 -16.85 3.99
CA ALA A 4 18.80 -17.70 5.17
C ALA A 4 19.79 -17.38 6.30
N ALA A 5 21.04 -17.04 5.96
CA ALA A 5 22.02 -16.56 6.92
C ALA A 5 21.59 -15.20 7.49
N GLN A 6 21.18 -14.27 6.62
CA GLN A 6 20.67 -12.95 7.03
C GLN A 6 19.47 -13.05 7.97
N ILE A 7 18.50 -13.93 7.69
CA ILE A 7 17.34 -14.14 8.57
C ILE A 7 17.80 -14.62 9.95
N ARG A 8 18.71 -15.60 10.03
CA ARG A 8 19.25 -16.10 11.31
C ARG A 8 19.96 -15.02 12.11
N GLU A 9 20.81 -14.23 11.46
CA GLU A 9 21.55 -13.13 12.09
C GLU A 9 20.60 -12.08 12.67
N LEU A 10 19.57 -11.70 11.91
CA LEU A 10 18.57 -10.73 12.36
C LEU A 10 17.70 -11.26 13.51
N GLU A 11 17.33 -12.54 13.50
CA GLU A 11 16.59 -13.18 14.60
C GLU A 11 17.42 -13.20 15.90
N GLN A 12 18.71 -13.56 15.81
CA GLN A 12 19.63 -13.52 16.95
C GLN A 12 19.80 -12.09 17.47
N TRP A 13 20.00 -11.12 16.56
CA TRP A 13 20.13 -9.72 16.93
C TRP A 13 18.90 -9.19 17.68
N LEU A 14 17.70 -9.51 17.19
CA LEU A 14 16.45 -9.07 17.81
C LEU A 14 16.13 -9.75 19.14
N THR A 15 16.81 -10.85 19.47
CA THR A 15 16.76 -11.42 20.83
C THR A 15 17.49 -10.51 21.84
N VAL A 16 18.57 -9.86 21.41
CA VAL A 16 19.36 -8.91 22.24
C VAL A 16 18.79 -7.49 22.16
N ARG A 17 18.31 -7.08 21.00
CA ARG A 17 17.81 -5.72 20.69
C ARG A 17 16.37 -5.78 20.15
N PRO A 18 15.38 -6.21 20.94
CA PRO A 18 14.01 -6.43 20.46
C PRO A 18 13.29 -5.16 19.96
N THR A 19 13.80 -3.98 20.30
CA THR A 19 13.25 -2.69 19.88
C THR A 19 13.88 -2.12 18.61
N ASP A 20 14.91 -2.77 18.04
CA ASP A 20 15.60 -2.30 16.83
C ASP A 20 14.68 -2.39 15.61
N ARG A 21 14.09 -1.25 15.27
CA ARG A 21 13.10 -1.14 14.19
C ARG A 21 13.72 -1.31 12.81
N GLN A 22 15.01 -1.00 12.64
CA GLN A 22 15.67 -1.20 11.36
C GLN A 22 15.88 -2.70 11.11
N ALA A 23 16.36 -3.42 12.11
CA ALA A 23 16.52 -4.87 12.04
C ALA A 23 15.16 -5.57 11.87
N ILE A 24 14.10 -5.16 12.60
CA ILE A 24 12.74 -5.68 12.38
C ILE A 24 12.31 -5.48 10.93
N ARG A 25 12.51 -4.29 10.36
CA ARG A 25 12.13 -3.99 8.97
C ARG A 25 12.87 -4.88 7.98
N GLN A 26 14.18 -5.04 8.17
CA GLN A 26 14.99 -5.91 7.33
C GLN A 26 14.53 -7.37 7.42
N LEU A 27 14.23 -7.85 8.64
CA LEU A 27 13.82 -9.23 8.87
C LEU A 27 12.47 -9.55 8.25
N VAL A 28 11.43 -8.75 8.54
CA VAL A 28 10.09 -9.02 7.96
C VAL A 28 10.07 -8.87 6.44
N THR A 29 10.96 -8.04 5.89
CA THR A 29 11.17 -7.94 4.44
C THR A 29 11.85 -9.20 3.92
N ALA A 30 12.94 -9.65 4.55
CA ALA A 30 13.64 -10.87 4.16
C ALA A 30 12.74 -12.11 4.23
N LEU A 31 11.90 -12.22 5.26
CA LEU A 31 10.90 -13.29 5.43
C LEU A 31 9.84 -13.26 4.33
N GLU A 32 9.38 -12.08 3.92
CA GLU A 32 8.42 -11.94 2.83
C GLU A 32 8.98 -12.42 1.48
N PHE A 33 10.30 -12.36 1.30
CA PHE A 33 11.00 -12.86 0.12
C PHE A 33 11.56 -14.28 0.29
N ALA A 34 11.39 -14.91 1.46
CA ALA A 34 11.94 -16.24 1.69
C ALA A 34 11.11 -17.30 0.94
N PRO A 35 11.74 -18.40 0.46
CA PRO A 35 11.01 -19.53 -0.09
C PRO A 35 10.03 -20.13 0.93
N SER A 36 8.90 -20.64 0.45
CA SER A 36 7.96 -21.41 1.28
C SER A 36 8.61 -22.69 1.80
N GLY A 37 8.20 -23.16 2.98
CA GLY A 37 8.66 -24.43 3.54
C GLY A 37 10.05 -24.39 4.20
N VAL A 38 10.67 -23.21 4.33
CA VAL A 38 11.89 -23.04 5.13
C VAL A 38 11.54 -23.17 6.61
N ALA A 39 12.28 -24.02 7.33
CA ALA A 39 12.10 -24.20 8.77
C ALA A 39 12.33 -22.88 9.53
N PRO A 40 11.45 -22.53 10.50
CA PRO A 40 11.67 -21.40 11.38
C PRO A 40 13.02 -21.49 12.10
N VAL A 41 13.68 -20.35 12.25
CA VAL A 41 15.00 -20.23 12.91
C VAL A 41 14.97 -19.27 14.11
N GLY A 42 13.82 -18.66 14.39
CA GLY A 42 13.60 -17.75 15.49
C GLY A 42 12.13 -17.31 15.60
N PRO A 43 11.81 -16.41 16.54
CA PRO A 43 10.43 -16.01 16.81
C PRO A 43 9.68 -15.39 15.60
N TYR A 44 10.35 -14.57 14.78
CA TYR A 44 9.68 -13.91 13.65
C TYR A 44 9.37 -14.90 12.53
N SER A 45 10.31 -15.78 12.21
CA SER A 45 10.12 -16.85 11.22
C SER A 45 9.11 -17.89 11.68
N ALA A 46 9.03 -18.17 13.00
CA ALA A 46 8.01 -19.05 13.57
C ALA A 46 6.61 -18.43 13.47
N ALA A 47 6.46 -17.15 13.83
CA ALA A 47 5.21 -16.41 13.65
C ALA A 47 4.79 -16.34 12.17
N GLN A 48 5.73 -16.05 11.26
CA GLN A 48 5.50 -16.05 9.80
C GLN A 48 5.00 -17.42 9.31
N ALA A 49 5.61 -18.52 9.76
CA ALA A 49 5.20 -19.86 9.39
C ALA A 49 3.79 -20.20 9.92
N GLN A 50 3.50 -19.86 11.18
CA GLN A 50 2.17 -20.08 11.76
C GLN A 50 1.08 -19.25 11.05
N LEU A 51 1.34 -17.97 10.77
CA LEU A 51 0.42 -17.11 10.01
C LEU A 51 0.18 -17.65 8.60
N ALA A 52 1.23 -18.10 7.91
CA ALA A 52 1.11 -18.69 6.58
C ALA A 52 0.38 -20.04 6.57
N ALA A 53 0.37 -20.75 7.71
CA ALA A 53 -0.31 -22.02 7.90
C ALA A 53 -1.81 -21.88 8.21
N LEU A 54 -2.31 -20.66 8.49
CA LEU A 54 -3.74 -20.37 8.69
C LEU A 54 -4.58 -20.50 7.40
N ARG A 55 -4.28 -21.46 6.51
CA ARG A 55 -5.05 -21.76 5.29
C ARG A 55 -6.54 -21.93 5.66
N GLY A 56 -7.49 -21.38 4.90
CA GLY A 56 -7.66 -21.59 3.46
C GLY A 56 -7.45 -20.38 2.51
N PRO A 57 -7.75 -20.58 1.21
CA PRO A 57 -7.62 -19.58 0.12
C PRO A 57 -8.45 -18.29 0.30
N ASP A 58 -9.18 -18.19 1.39
CA ASP A 58 -10.25 -17.23 1.61
C ASP A 58 -9.93 -16.20 2.72
N TRP A 59 -8.67 -16.05 3.14
CA TRP A 59 -8.33 -14.90 4.02
C TRP A 59 -8.66 -13.56 3.32
N HIS A 60 -8.71 -13.54 1.99
CA HIS A 60 -9.24 -12.44 1.20
C HIS A 60 -10.76 -12.27 1.37
N GLU A 61 -11.52 -13.35 1.61
CA GLU A 61 -12.96 -13.30 1.92
C GLU A 61 -13.21 -12.71 3.31
N ASP A 62 -12.30 -12.93 4.24
CA ASP A 62 -12.38 -12.28 5.55
C ASP A 62 -12.22 -10.76 5.40
N LEU A 63 -11.41 -10.28 4.45
CA LEU A 63 -11.31 -8.84 4.15
C LEU A 63 -12.63 -8.24 3.68
N LEU A 64 -13.51 -9.05 3.09
CA LEU A 64 -14.82 -8.60 2.62
C LEU A 64 -15.90 -8.62 3.73
N ALA A 65 -15.63 -9.30 4.85
CA ALA A 65 -16.55 -9.49 5.97
C ALA A 65 -15.98 -8.89 7.27
N PRO A 66 -16.33 -7.63 7.62
CA PRO A 66 -15.74 -6.90 8.75
C PRO A 66 -15.71 -7.65 10.08
N ASP A 67 -16.81 -8.33 10.43
CA ASP A 67 -16.90 -9.08 11.70
C ASP A 67 -15.90 -10.25 11.74
N ARG A 68 -15.82 -11.03 10.66
CA ARG A 68 -14.83 -12.11 10.53
C ARG A 68 -13.42 -11.57 10.55
N LEU A 69 -13.18 -10.42 9.93
CA LEU A 69 -11.86 -9.79 9.94
C LEU A 69 -11.42 -9.39 11.36
N ALA A 70 -12.31 -8.86 12.18
CA ALA A 70 -11.99 -8.50 13.56
C ALA A 70 -11.58 -9.74 14.38
N GLU A 71 -12.29 -10.86 14.22
CA GLU A 71 -11.93 -12.14 14.84
C GLU A 71 -10.56 -12.65 14.37
N ARG A 72 -10.30 -12.62 13.06
CA ARG A 72 -9.01 -13.03 12.49
C ARG A 72 -7.88 -12.13 12.95
N TYR A 73 -8.12 -10.82 13.00
CA TYR A 73 -7.14 -9.89 13.53
C TYR A 73 -6.79 -10.20 14.98
N ALA A 74 -7.77 -10.51 15.83
CA ALA A 74 -7.53 -10.93 17.22
C ALA A 74 -6.71 -12.22 17.30
N GLU A 75 -6.95 -13.19 16.41
CA GLU A 75 -6.12 -14.39 16.28
C GLU A 75 -4.68 -14.06 15.92
N TRP A 76 -4.46 -13.16 14.96
CA TRP A 76 -3.11 -12.73 14.60
C TRP A 76 -2.40 -12.07 15.79
N MET A 77 -3.10 -11.24 16.58
CA MET A 77 -2.48 -10.61 17.76
C MET A 77 -2.08 -11.64 18.81
N ARG A 78 -2.88 -12.69 19.01
CA ARG A 78 -2.52 -13.82 19.87
C ARG A 78 -1.27 -14.53 19.37
N ILE A 79 -1.15 -14.77 18.06
CA ILE A 79 0.04 -15.38 17.46
C ILE A 79 1.27 -14.50 17.68
N LEU A 80 1.19 -13.21 17.39
CA LEU A 80 2.31 -12.28 17.62
C LEU A 80 2.74 -12.30 19.09
N SER A 81 1.78 -12.23 20.02
CA SER A 81 2.07 -12.27 21.46
C SER A 81 2.68 -13.60 21.91
N ALA A 82 2.20 -14.73 21.38
CA ALA A 82 2.72 -16.06 21.73
C ALA A 82 4.18 -16.25 21.32
N HIS A 83 4.61 -15.57 20.24
CA HIS A 83 6.01 -15.54 19.79
C HIS A 83 6.80 -14.36 20.36
N GLY A 84 6.25 -13.57 21.29
CA GLY A 84 6.96 -12.45 21.91
C GLY A 84 7.18 -11.22 20.99
N LEU A 85 6.43 -11.12 19.89
CA LEU A 85 6.54 -10.00 18.95
C LEU A 85 5.74 -8.78 19.46
N HIS A 86 6.33 -8.05 20.40
CA HIS A 86 5.71 -6.85 21.01
C HIS A 86 6.03 -5.53 20.29
N HIS A 87 6.88 -5.58 19.26
CA HIS A 87 7.37 -4.42 18.53
C HIS A 87 7.21 -4.62 17.02
N ALA A 88 6.52 -3.70 16.34
CA ALA A 88 6.36 -3.71 14.88
C ALA A 88 6.81 -2.41 14.21
N VAL A 89 7.18 -2.52 12.94
CA VAL A 89 7.45 -1.34 12.11
C VAL A 89 6.17 -0.88 11.43
N PRO A 90 5.88 0.44 11.36
CA PRO A 90 4.76 0.91 10.58
C PRO A 90 4.93 0.53 9.10
N ILE A 91 3.94 -0.17 8.55
CA ILE A 91 3.82 -0.51 7.12
C ILE A 91 2.57 0.19 6.60
N GLY A 92 2.74 1.38 6.03
CA GLY A 92 1.62 2.18 5.55
C GLY A 92 1.03 1.74 4.21
N GLN A 93 1.68 0.82 3.50
CA GLN A 93 1.30 0.42 2.14
C GLN A 93 1.51 -1.07 1.88
N VAL A 94 0.57 -1.66 1.15
CA VAL A 94 0.58 -3.04 0.65
C VAL A 94 0.48 -2.99 -0.87
N PHE A 95 1.24 -3.85 -1.55
CA PHE A 95 1.25 -3.96 -3.01
C PHE A 95 0.78 -5.36 -3.42
N SER A 96 0.04 -5.44 -4.53
CA SER A 96 -0.34 -6.69 -5.20
C SER A 96 -0.25 -6.50 -6.72
N GLY A 97 -0.45 -7.57 -7.48
CA GLY A 97 -0.28 -7.60 -8.94
C GLY A 97 1.16 -7.52 -9.41
N ARG A 98 1.38 -7.48 -10.72
CA ARG A 98 2.70 -7.33 -11.34
C ARG A 98 3.51 -6.19 -10.74
N VAL A 99 4.83 -6.26 -10.86
CA VAL A 99 5.66 -5.09 -10.61
C VAL A 99 5.25 -3.97 -11.55
N LEU A 100 5.12 -2.76 -11.02
CA LEU A 100 4.75 -1.60 -11.81
C LEU A 100 5.80 -1.35 -12.88
N THR A 101 5.38 -1.50 -14.13
CA THR A 101 6.12 -1.07 -15.31
C THR A 101 5.25 -0.09 -16.08
N ILE A 102 5.87 0.85 -16.78
CA ILE A 102 5.22 1.75 -17.75
C ILE A 102 6.07 1.71 -19.01
N GLY A 103 5.48 1.44 -20.17
CA GLY A 103 6.22 1.32 -21.42
C GLY A 103 7.32 0.25 -21.38
N GLY A 104 7.09 -0.83 -20.63
CA GLY A 104 8.07 -1.92 -20.41
C GLY A 104 9.20 -1.62 -19.42
N ALA A 105 9.32 -0.40 -18.91
CA ALA A 105 10.33 -0.02 -17.94
C ALA A 105 9.80 -0.04 -16.50
N VAL A 106 10.59 -0.52 -15.54
CA VAL A 106 10.22 -0.57 -14.12
C VAL A 106 10.07 0.84 -13.56
N ALA A 107 8.92 1.14 -12.98
CA ALA A 107 8.67 2.46 -12.40
C ALA A 107 9.39 2.60 -11.04
N GLN A 108 10.31 3.56 -10.96
CA GLN A 108 11.02 3.92 -9.74
C GLN A 108 10.37 5.15 -9.09
N CYS A 109 9.09 5.05 -8.71
CA CYS A 109 8.29 6.20 -8.26
C CYS A 109 8.98 7.04 -7.16
N GLY A 110 9.74 6.42 -6.26
CA GLY A 110 10.50 7.14 -5.22
C GLY A 110 11.62 8.03 -5.80
N ALA A 111 12.41 7.50 -6.73
CA ALA A 111 13.47 8.25 -7.40
C ALA A 111 12.89 9.33 -8.31
N TRP A 112 11.83 9.00 -9.06
CA TRP A 112 11.10 9.94 -9.92
C TRP A 112 10.51 11.12 -9.12
N LEU A 113 9.92 10.84 -7.96
CA LEU A 113 9.39 11.89 -7.10
C LEU A 113 10.49 12.75 -6.47
N ALA A 114 11.64 12.17 -6.13
CA ALA A 114 12.79 12.95 -5.64
C ALA A 114 13.31 13.90 -6.73
N PHE A 115 13.53 13.39 -7.93
CA PHE A 115 13.93 14.18 -9.09
C PHE A 115 12.94 15.31 -9.40
N PHE A 116 11.63 15.05 -9.36
CA PHE A 116 10.62 16.09 -9.54
C PHE A 116 10.71 17.17 -8.46
N LYS A 117 10.94 16.81 -7.20
CA LYS A 117 11.10 17.79 -6.11
C LYS A 117 12.32 18.68 -6.31
N ASP A 118 13.40 18.10 -6.83
CA ASP A 118 14.66 18.82 -7.03
C ASP A 118 14.63 19.73 -8.27
N THR A 119 13.96 19.29 -9.34
CA THR A 119 14.05 19.96 -10.66
C THR A 119 12.75 20.57 -11.14
N GLY A 120 11.61 20.15 -10.58
CA GLY A 120 10.30 20.48 -11.09
C GLY A 120 9.89 19.74 -12.36
N VAL A 121 10.73 18.85 -12.89
CA VAL A 121 10.47 18.10 -14.14
C VAL A 121 9.69 16.84 -13.83
N ILE A 122 8.60 16.59 -14.56
CA ILE A 122 7.90 15.30 -14.52
C ILE A 122 8.63 14.34 -15.47
N PRO A 123 9.16 13.19 -14.99
CA PRO A 123 9.81 12.21 -15.84
C PRO A 123 8.93 11.77 -17.00
N ALA A 124 9.50 11.61 -18.19
CA ALA A 124 8.75 11.24 -19.39
C ALA A 124 7.92 9.95 -19.20
N LEU A 125 8.49 8.95 -18.52
CA LEU A 125 7.79 7.71 -18.18
C LEU A 125 6.51 7.93 -17.35
N CYS A 126 6.43 9.01 -16.58
CA CYS A 126 5.24 9.32 -15.78
C CYS A 126 4.10 9.94 -16.60
N HIS A 127 4.32 10.34 -17.86
CA HIS A 127 3.28 10.94 -18.73
C HIS A 127 2.29 9.90 -19.24
N ASP A 128 2.65 8.61 -19.20
CA ASP A 128 1.76 7.50 -19.56
C ASP A 128 1.24 6.74 -18.32
N CYS A 129 1.52 7.25 -17.11
CA CYS A 129 1.18 6.60 -15.84
C CYS A 129 -0.21 7.02 -15.38
N TYR A 130 -1.23 6.25 -15.76
CA TYR A 130 -2.59 6.43 -15.31
C TYR A 130 -2.88 5.51 -14.12
N LYS A 131 -3.95 5.78 -13.40
CA LYS A 131 -4.41 4.89 -12.33
C LYS A 131 -5.89 5.04 -12.06
N VAL A 132 -6.54 3.93 -11.78
CA VAL A 132 -7.79 3.90 -11.05
C VAL A 132 -7.47 4.27 -9.61
N GLN A 133 -7.84 5.48 -9.18
CA GLN A 133 -7.78 5.92 -7.80
C GLN A 133 -9.04 5.48 -7.07
N ILE A 134 -8.85 4.75 -5.98
CA ILE A 134 -9.93 4.21 -5.14
C ILE A 134 -9.80 4.86 -3.75
N LEU A 135 -10.90 5.37 -3.22
CA LEU A 135 -10.96 6.10 -1.95
C LEU A 135 -11.94 5.39 -1.00
N PRO A 136 -11.44 4.55 -0.09
CA PRO A 136 -12.25 3.99 1.00
C PRO A 136 -12.61 5.05 2.03
N HIS A 137 -13.85 5.01 2.53
CA HIS A 137 -14.39 6.06 3.41
C HIS A 137 -14.09 5.80 4.91
N ASP A 138 -13.82 4.56 5.27
CA ASP A 138 -13.44 4.12 6.62
C ASP A 138 -12.48 2.91 6.57
N LEU A 139 -12.06 2.43 7.75
CA LEU A 139 -11.17 1.28 7.88
C LEU A 139 -11.76 -0.02 7.33
N ASN A 140 -13.07 -0.25 7.47
CA ASN A 140 -13.71 -1.46 6.95
C ASN A 140 -13.68 -1.45 5.42
N ALA A 141 -14.09 -0.33 4.82
CA ALA A 141 -14.01 -0.10 3.39
C ALA A 141 -12.58 -0.24 2.87
N MET A 142 -11.56 0.17 3.66
CA MET A 142 -10.15 0.00 3.31
C MET A 142 -9.76 -1.48 3.20
N PHE A 143 -10.16 -2.29 4.17
CA PHE A 143 -9.90 -3.74 4.13
C PHE A 143 -10.68 -4.42 3.00
N GLN A 144 -11.96 -4.08 2.83
CA GLN A 144 -12.77 -4.60 1.72
C GLN A 144 -12.16 -4.22 0.38
N THR A 145 -11.65 -2.99 0.23
CA THR A 145 -10.92 -2.56 -0.97
C THR A 145 -9.68 -3.42 -1.22
N LEU A 146 -8.90 -3.76 -0.19
CA LEU A 146 -7.78 -4.69 -0.35
C LEU A 146 -8.27 -6.08 -0.80
N GLY A 147 -9.37 -6.58 -0.23
CA GLY A 147 -10.01 -7.84 -0.65
C GLY A 147 -10.43 -7.82 -2.12
N LEU A 148 -11.09 -6.76 -2.56
CA LEU A 148 -11.47 -6.55 -3.96
C LEU A 148 -10.23 -6.54 -4.88
N LEU A 149 -9.17 -5.82 -4.51
CA LEU A 149 -7.93 -5.75 -5.30
C LEU A 149 -7.21 -7.10 -5.44
N LEU A 150 -7.32 -7.97 -4.44
CA LEU A 150 -6.73 -9.31 -4.46
C LEU A 150 -7.56 -10.29 -5.30
N LYS A 151 -8.87 -10.05 -5.43
CA LYS A 151 -9.79 -10.80 -6.29
C LYS A 151 -9.89 -10.28 -7.71
N LEU A 152 -9.51 -9.03 -7.94
CA LEU A 152 -9.70 -8.35 -9.22
C LEU A 152 -8.82 -9.00 -10.29
N ASP A 153 -9.45 -9.79 -11.16
CA ASP A 153 -8.79 -10.40 -12.30
C ASP A 153 -8.70 -9.41 -13.47
N LEU A 154 -7.47 -9.08 -13.88
CA LEU A 154 -7.18 -8.15 -14.97
C LEU A 154 -6.20 -8.83 -15.92
N PRO A 155 -6.37 -8.68 -17.25
CA PRO A 155 -5.48 -9.32 -18.23
C PRO A 155 -3.99 -9.03 -18.01
N GLY A 156 -3.67 -7.81 -17.58
CA GLY A 156 -2.29 -7.38 -17.33
C GLY A 156 -1.76 -7.66 -15.92
N ASP A 157 -2.53 -8.33 -15.06
CA ASP A 157 -2.31 -8.44 -13.60
C ASP A 157 -1.81 -7.11 -13.02
N ASN A 158 -2.48 -5.99 -13.36
CA ASN A 158 -1.96 -4.65 -13.14
C ASN A 158 -1.38 -4.44 -11.73
N ALA A 159 -0.34 -3.62 -11.64
CA ALA A 159 0.22 -3.29 -10.33
C ALA A 159 -0.85 -2.60 -9.48
N ARG A 160 -0.96 -3.00 -8.22
CA ARG A 160 -1.95 -2.49 -7.28
C ARG A 160 -1.27 -2.03 -6.00
N LYS A 161 -1.83 -1.02 -5.35
CA LYS A 161 -1.34 -0.50 -4.06
C LYS A 161 -2.51 -0.10 -3.18
N CYS A 162 -2.55 -0.53 -1.92
CA CYS A 162 -3.48 -0.04 -0.90
C CYS A 162 -2.67 0.59 0.25
N MET A 163 -3.09 1.76 0.74
CA MET A 163 -2.29 2.55 1.68
C MET A 163 -3.10 3.51 2.56
N ILE A 164 -2.53 3.85 3.71
CA ILE A 164 -2.90 5.04 4.49
C ILE A 164 -2.16 6.28 3.97
N GLU A 165 -2.80 7.44 4.03
CA GLU A 165 -2.23 8.71 3.60
C GLU A 165 -1.58 9.45 4.78
N LEU A 166 -0.25 9.58 4.73
CA LEU A 166 0.52 10.27 5.77
C LEU A 166 1.06 11.63 5.29
N ARG A 167 0.88 11.98 4.01
CA ARG A 167 1.35 13.25 3.44
C ARG A 167 0.41 14.39 3.80
N GLU A 168 0.99 15.53 4.16
CA GLU A 168 0.26 16.77 4.41
C GLU A 168 -0.29 17.35 3.10
N GLY A 169 -1.41 18.04 3.16
CA GLY A 169 -2.04 18.67 2.00
C GLY A 169 -2.59 17.70 0.94
N ILE A 170 -2.64 16.40 1.23
CA ILE A 170 -3.17 15.37 0.35
C ILE A 170 -4.41 14.76 1.00
N ASP A 171 -5.58 14.92 0.37
CA ASP A 171 -6.86 14.47 0.90
C ASP A 171 -7.08 12.96 0.88
N ALA A 172 -8.11 12.52 1.59
CA ALA A 172 -8.54 11.13 1.84
C ALA A 172 -7.56 10.31 2.69
N PRO A 173 -7.99 9.79 3.85
CA PRO A 173 -7.11 9.07 4.79
C PRO A 173 -6.66 7.71 4.27
N TYR A 174 -7.47 7.08 3.42
CA TYR A 174 -7.25 5.77 2.83
C TYR A 174 -7.25 5.89 1.32
N LYS A 175 -6.35 5.17 0.65
CA LYS A 175 -6.28 5.15 -0.80
C LYS A 175 -5.88 3.78 -1.30
N ALA A 176 -6.40 3.43 -2.46
CA ALA A 176 -5.82 2.40 -3.27
C ALA A 176 -5.71 2.82 -4.74
N TYR A 177 -4.88 2.09 -5.47
CA TYR A 177 -4.59 2.33 -6.87
C TYR A 177 -4.52 1.02 -7.62
N VAL A 178 -5.09 1.00 -8.82
CA VAL A 178 -4.72 0.09 -9.91
C VAL A 178 -3.97 0.93 -10.93
N TYR A 179 -2.69 0.63 -11.18
CA TYR A 179 -1.89 1.39 -12.14
C TYR A 179 -2.13 0.89 -13.57
N CYS A 180 -2.21 1.82 -14.50
CA CYS A 180 -2.58 1.61 -15.89
C CYS A 180 -1.62 2.40 -16.79
N GLU A 181 -1.43 1.90 -18.00
CA GLU A 181 -0.64 2.47 -19.09
C GLU A 181 -1.64 3.05 -20.11
N GLY A 182 -1.85 4.35 -20.04
CA GLY A 182 -2.82 5.08 -20.87
C GLY A 182 -4.27 5.09 -20.34
N PRO A 183 -5.11 5.98 -20.93
CA PRO A 183 -6.49 6.19 -20.50
C PRO A 183 -7.43 5.03 -20.82
N ASP A 184 -7.22 4.30 -21.93
CA ASP A 184 -8.07 3.17 -22.32
C ASP A 184 -7.97 2.01 -21.32
N GLU A 185 -6.74 1.66 -20.91
CA GLU A 185 -6.54 0.64 -19.88
C GLU A 185 -7.11 1.10 -18.53
N ALA A 186 -7.00 2.39 -18.20
CA ALA A 186 -7.58 2.96 -16.98
C ALA A 186 -9.11 2.85 -16.95
N HIS A 187 -9.78 3.11 -18.08
CA HIS A 187 -11.23 2.90 -18.21
C HIS A 187 -11.62 1.43 -18.04
N ALA A 188 -10.94 0.52 -18.72
CA ALA A 188 -11.20 -0.92 -18.60
C ALA A 188 -11.02 -1.41 -17.15
N CYS A 189 -9.93 -1.00 -16.48
CA CYS A 189 -9.67 -1.35 -15.09
C CYS A 189 -10.72 -0.75 -14.14
N LEU A 190 -11.17 0.50 -14.37
CA LEU A 190 -12.19 1.14 -13.56
C LEU A 190 -13.52 0.38 -13.65
N GLN A 191 -13.94 0.01 -14.86
CA GLN A 191 -15.17 -0.75 -15.08
C GLN A 191 -15.10 -2.14 -14.43
N ALA A 192 -13.97 -2.84 -14.58
CA ALA A 192 -13.75 -4.14 -13.93
C ALA A 192 -13.83 -4.02 -12.40
N PHE A 193 -13.17 -3.00 -11.81
CA PHE A 193 -13.22 -2.75 -10.37
C PHE A 193 -14.64 -2.47 -9.89
N ARG A 194 -15.36 -1.56 -10.54
CA ARG A 194 -16.74 -1.19 -10.16
C ARG A 194 -17.72 -2.37 -10.30
N THR A 195 -17.54 -3.20 -11.32
CA THR A 195 -18.34 -4.42 -11.51
C THR A 195 -18.13 -5.39 -10.35
N LEU A 196 -16.87 -5.65 -9.99
CA LEU A 196 -16.54 -6.53 -8.85
C LEU A 196 -17.01 -5.95 -7.52
N GLN A 197 -16.85 -4.64 -7.32
CA GLN A 197 -17.32 -3.93 -6.14
C GLN A 197 -18.83 -4.11 -5.96
N ALA A 198 -19.62 -3.88 -7.02
CA ALA A 198 -21.07 -4.04 -7.00
C ALA A 198 -21.49 -5.49 -6.74
N ALA A 199 -20.86 -6.45 -7.43
CA ALA A 199 -21.13 -7.87 -7.24
C ALA A 199 -20.79 -8.37 -5.82
N SER A 200 -19.82 -7.72 -5.15
CA SER A 200 -19.41 -8.04 -3.78
C SER A 200 -20.22 -7.29 -2.71
N GLY A 201 -21.15 -6.42 -3.10
CA GLY A 201 -21.96 -5.62 -2.17
C GLY A 201 -21.15 -4.62 -1.34
N VAL A 202 -19.96 -4.22 -1.80
CA VAL A 202 -19.07 -3.31 -1.06
C VAL A 202 -19.49 -1.85 -1.27
N THR A 203 -19.83 -1.18 -0.18
CA THR A 203 -20.21 0.25 -0.14
C THR A 203 -19.13 1.08 0.55
N GLY A 204 -19.28 2.42 0.58
CA GLY A 204 -18.29 3.30 1.22
C GLY A 204 -16.93 3.34 0.52
N VAL A 205 -16.91 3.04 -0.79
CA VAL A 205 -15.72 3.07 -1.64
C VAL A 205 -16.06 3.82 -2.92
N SER A 206 -15.36 4.93 -3.17
CA SER A 206 -15.45 5.67 -4.43
C SER A 206 -14.24 5.39 -5.32
N SER A 207 -14.40 5.51 -6.64
CA SER A 207 -13.33 5.26 -7.61
C SER A 207 -13.40 6.21 -8.80
N LYS A 208 -12.25 6.66 -9.29
CA LYS A 208 -12.11 7.52 -10.48
C LYS A 208 -10.77 7.30 -11.18
N ILE A 209 -10.63 7.77 -12.41
CA ILE A 209 -9.34 7.81 -13.10
C ILE A 209 -8.54 9.02 -12.60
N SER A 210 -7.22 8.86 -12.53
CA SER A 210 -6.28 9.94 -12.25
C SER A 210 -4.97 9.70 -12.99
N HIS A 211 -4.19 10.77 -13.16
CA HIS A 211 -2.96 10.78 -13.94
C HIS A 211 -1.74 11.12 -13.07
N GLY A 212 -0.69 10.30 -13.21
CA GLY A 212 0.61 10.41 -12.58
C GLY A 212 0.60 10.57 -11.06
N CYS A 213 1.62 11.25 -10.51
CA CYS A 213 1.75 11.47 -9.07
C CYS A 213 0.87 12.64 -8.60
N SER A 214 0.38 12.61 -7.36
CA SER A 214 -0.45 13.71 -6.82
C SER A 214 0.31 15.04 -6.75
N GLU A 215 1.61 14.97 -6.45
CA GLU A 215 2.53 16.10 -6.38
C GLU A 215 2.69 16.82 -7.74
N TYR A 216 2.54 16.09 -8.85
CA TYR A 216 2.64 16.67 -10.20
C TYR A 216 1.44 17.56 -10.47
N GLY A 217 0.23 17.07 -10.23
CA GLY A 217 -1.00 17.84 -10.39
C GLY A 217 -1.16 19.01 -9.41
N GLN A 218 -0.42 19.03 -8.30
CA GLN A 218 -0.36 20.20 -7.42
C GLN A 218 0.45 21.34 -8.04
N LYS A 219 1.53 21.03 -8.75
CA LYS A 219 2.40 22.01 -9.41
C LYS A 219 1.92 22.40 -10.81
N TYR A 220 1.42 21.42 -11.56
CA TYR A 220 0.93 21.54 -12.93
C TYR A 220 -0.52 21.04 -12.99
N PRO A 221 -1.52 21.88 -12.64
CA PRO A 221 -2.93 21.48 -12.64
C PRO A 221 -3.42 20.90 -13.97
N GLU A 222 -2.87 21.36 -15.09
CA GLU A 222 -3.11 20.88 -16.46
C GLU A 222 -2.65 19.44 -16.70
N PHE A 223 -1.76 18.90 -15.85
CA PHE A 223 -1.34 17.50 -15.90
C PHE A 223 -2.39 16.54 -15.30
N LYS A 224 -3.37 17.07 -14.55
CA LYS A 224 -4.44 16.24 -13.98
C LYS A 224 -5.26 15.62 -15.11
N TYR A 225 -5.76 14.43 -14.83
CA TYR A 225 -6.68 13.75 -15.74
C TYR A 225 -7.98 14.54 -15.90
N SER A 226 -8.49 14.58 -17.13
CA SER A 226 -9.80 15.10 -17.50
C SER A 226 -10.46 14.12 -18.47
N ASP A 227 -11.75 13.84 -18.28
CA ASP A 227 -12.57 13.10 -19.24
C ASP A 227 -13.09 14.02 -20.37
N ASP A 228 -12.89 15.33 -20.24
CA ASP A 228 -13.24 16.30 -21.28
C ASP A 228 -12.18 16.27 -22.39
N GLU A 229 -12.55 15.79 -23.57
CA GLU A 229 -11.70 15.78 -24.77
C GLU A 229 -11.26 17.18 -25.22
N ALA A 230 -11.99 18.23 -24.81
CA ALA A 230 -11.62 19.62 -25.06
C ALA A 230 -10.59 20.15 -24.05
N ALA A 231 -10.27 19.40 -22.98
CA ALA A 231 -9.26 19.81 -22.03
C ALA A 231 -7.88 19.89 -22.69
N PRO A 232 -7.10 20.95 -22.42
CA PRO A 232 -5.78 21.10 -23.02
C PRO A 232 -4.87 19.95 -22.58
N ALA A 233 -4.25 19.28 -23.54
CA ALA A 233 -3.23 18.28 -23.26
C ALA A 233 -2.01 18.95 -22.60
N PHE A 234 -1.45 18.30 -21.58
CA PHE A 234 -0.20 18.75 -20.99
C PHE A 234 0.94 18.65 -22.01
N ALA A 235 1.54 19.78 -22.35
CA ALA A 235 2.72 19.84 -23.19
C ALA A 235 3.98 20.02 -22.32
N PRO A 236 4.87 19.01 -22.21
CA PRO A 236 6.09 19.16 -21.45
C PRO A 236 7.03 20.19 -22.12
N PRO A 237 7.65 21.10 -21.34
CA PRO A 237 8.66 22.02 -21.86
C PRO A 237 9.81 21.29 -22.58
N PRO A 238 10.32 21.83 -23.70
CA PRO A 238 11.28 21.16 -24.57
C PRO A 238 12.65 20.89 -23.91
N GLU A 239 12.99 21.59 -22.83
CA GLU A 239 14.23 21.39 -22.08
C GLU A 239 14.20 20.20 -21.11
N TRP A 240 13.01 19.69 -20.76
CA TRP A 240 12.85 18.62 -19.78
C TRP A 240 13.62 17.33 -20.11
N PRO A 241 13.62 16.83 -21.35
CA PRO A 241 14.35 15.62 -21.70
C PRO A 241 15.86 15.69 -21.43
N GLU A 242 16.48 16.87 -21.61
CA GLU A 242 17.91 17.05 -21.33
C GLU A 242 18.19 17.12 -19.82
N ILE A 243 17.29 17.73 -19.05
CA ILE A 243 17.39 17.75 -17.58
C ILE A 243 17.31 16.32 -17.03
N GLU A 244 16.32 15.55 -17.48
CA GLU A 244 16.13 14.15 -17.07
C GLU A 244 17.35 13.28 -17.45
N ARG A 245 17.80 13.35 -18.70
CA ARG A 245 18.98 12.61 -19.17
C ARG A 245 20.24 12.94 -18.37
N ARG A 246 20.46 14.21 -18.01
CA ARG A 246 21.62 14.63 -17.22
C ARG A 246 21.55 14.07 -15.80
N HIS A 247 20.39 14.11 -15.18
CA HIS A 247 20.19 13.62 -13.81
C HIS A 247 20.37 12.10 -13.72
N PHE A 248 19.81 11.35 -14.67
CA PHE A 248 19.82 9.88 -14.66
C PHE A 248 20.97 9.24 -15.45
N ARG A 249 21.94 10.03 -15.96
CA ARG A 249 23.05 9.56 -16.79
C ARG A 249 23.79 8.34 -16.23
N ASN A 250 23.98 8.31 -14.91
CA ASN A 250 24.70 7.23 -14.20
C ASN A 250 23.78 6.41 -13.27
N ALA A 251 22.46 6.60 -13.37
CA ALA A 251 21.52 5.89 -12.54
C ALA A 251 21.44 4.42 -12.98
N ARG A 252 21.51 3.51 -12.00
CA ARG A 252 21.29 2.08 -12.24
C ARG A 252 19.86 1.75 -11.84
N THR A 253 19.10 1.19 -12.78
CA THR A 253 17.77 0.66 -12.48
C THR A 253 17.92 -0.68 -11.77
N PRO A 254 17.44 -0.82 -10.53
CA PRO A 254 17.47 -2.10 -9.84
C PRO A 254 16.55 -3.09 -10.55
N VAL A 255 17.01 -4.32 -10.73
CA VAL A 255 16.17 -5.41 -11.21
C VAL A 255 15.16 -5.77 -10.11
N PRO A 256 13.86 -5.83 -10.39
CA PRO A 256 12.87 -6.24 -9.40
C PRO A 256 13.17 -7.64 -8.87
N ALA A 257 13.09 -7.80 -7.55
CA ALA A 257 13.31 -9.09 -6.89
C ALA A 257 12.24 -10.15 -7.21
N ARG A 258 11.09 -9.74 -7.77
CA ARG A 258 9.94 -10.60 -8.12
C ARG A 258 9.21 -10.03 -9.32
N ARG A 259 8.43 -10.88 -10.02
CA ARG A 259 7.56 -10.44 -11.13
C ARG A 259 6.20 -9.94 -10.68
N SER A 260 5.66 -10.49 -9.59
CA SER A 260 4.37 -10.09 -9.01
C SER A 260 4.51 -9.83 -7.50
N ASN A 261 3.74 -8.86 -7.03
CA ASN A 261 3.62 -8.48 -5.65
C ASN A 261 2.56 -9.28 -4.89
N THR A 262 1.63 -9.93 -5.60
CA THR A 262 0.59 -10.78 -5.01
C THR A 262 1.21 -11.91 -4.20
N ARG A 263 0.65 -12.17 -3.02
CA ARG A 263 1.11 -13.22 -2.11
C ARG A 263 0.02 -14.29 -1.98
N PRO A 264 0.38 -15.57 -2.05
CA PRO A 264 -0.59 -16.66 -1.90
C PRO A 264 -1.03 -16.86 -0.44
N THR A 265 -0.26 -16.34 0.52
CA THR A 265 -0.51 -16.51 1.95
C THR A 265 -0.31 -15.20 2.71
N LEU A 266 -0.95 -15.11 3.87
CA LEU A 266 -0.76 -14.00 4.81
C LEU A 266 0.70 -13.98 5.30
N SER A 267 1.36 -12.82 5.14
CA SER A 267 2.72 -12.61 5.65
C SER A 267 2.72 -11.82 6.95
N LEU A 268 3.76 -12.01 7.76
CA LEU A 268 4.01 -11.23 8.97
C LEU A 268 4.10 -9.73 8.66
N ARG A 269 4.71 -9.37 7.52
CA ARG A 269 4.75 -7.99 7.03
C ARG A 269 3.35 -7.47 6.68
N GLY A 270 2.49 -8.33 6.10
CA GLY A 270 1.07 -8.06 5.89
C GLY A 270 0.35 -7.78 7.20
N VAL A 271 0.48 -8.66 8.20
CA VAL A 271 -0.11 -8.44 9.54
C VAL A 271 0.38 -7.12 10.15
N PHE A 272 1.65 -6.77 10.00
CA PHE A 272 2.17 -5.47 10.47
C PHE A 272 1.53 -4.28 9.75
N ALA A 273 1.17 -4.41 8.46
CA ALA A 273 0.39 -3.40 7.75
C ALA A 273 -1.01 -3.24 8.35
N PHE A 274 -1.68 -4.35 8.67
CA PHE A 274 -3.01 -4.33 9.29
C PHE A 274 -2.96 -3.69 10.68
N CYS A 275 -1.98 -4.05 11.51
CA CYS A 275 -1.74 -3.38 12.79
C CYS A 275 -1.52 -1.88 12.62
N THR A 276 -0.79 -1.48 11.56
CA THR A 276 -0.51 -0.08 11.26
C THR A 276 -1.79 0.66 10.89
N TRP A 277 -2.64 0.06 10.06
CA TRP A 277 -3.89 0.65 9.60
C TRP A 277 -4.94 0.75 10.73
N VAL A 278 -5.10 -0.31 11.54
CA VAL A 278 -5.94 -0.28 12.75
C VAL A 278 -5.49 0.83 13.70
N ARG A 279 -4.17 0.92 13.96
CA ARG A 279 -3.63 1.98 14.82
C ARG A 279 -3.83 3.37 14.24
N TYR A 280 -3.61 3.53 12.93
CA TYR A 280 -3.84 4.78 12.23
C TYR A 280 -5.30 5.22 12.35
N ALA A 281 -6.25 4.34 12.04
CA ALA A 281 -7.68 4.55 12.15
C ALA A 281 -8.09 5.03 13.55
N GLY A 282 -7.64 4.32 14.60
CA GLY A 282 -7.92 4.73 15.98
C GLY A 282 -7.31 6.09 16.37
N LEU A 283 -6.15 6.46 15.81
CA LEU A 283 -5.52 7.75 16.07
C LEU A 283 -6.16 8.91 15.32
N ILE A 284 -6.80 8.67 14.17
CA ILE A 284 -7.54 9.69 13.41
C ILE A 284 -9.02 9.78 13.80
N GLY A 285 -9.48 8.93 14.72
CA GLY A 285 -10.87 8.93 15.20
C GLY A 285 -11.85 8.20 14.28
N ASP A 286 -11.38 7.24 13.48
CA ASP A 286 -12.24 6.39 12.67
C ASP A 286 -12.99 5.38 13.56
N PRO A 287 -14.35 5.42 13.61
CA PRO A 287 -15.14 4.57 14.49
C PRO A 287 -15.02 3.07 14.14
N ALA A 288 -14.74 2.72 12.88
CA ALA A 288 -14.57 1.32 12.47
C ALA A 288 -13.38 0.64 13.18
N SER A 289 -12.43 1.42 13.71
CA SER A 289 -11.31 0.90 14.50
C SER A 289 -11.74 0.25 15.83
N ALA A 290 -12.93 0.57 16.37
CA ALA A 290 -13.40 0.07 17.65
C ALA A 290 -13.53 -1.46 17.67
N ALA A 291 -13.94 -2.08 16.55
CA ALA A 291 -14.04 -3.53 16.40
C ALA A 291 -12.70 -4.27 16.64
N PHE A 292 -11.58 -3.57 16.44
CA PHE A 292 -10.23 -4.11 16.60
C PHE A 292 -9.58 -3.75 17.95
N GLY A 293 -10.25 -2.94 18.77
CA GLY A 293 -9.66 -2.31 19.97
C GLY A 293 -9.36 -3.26 21.13
N SER A 294 -10.03 -4.42 21.19
CA SER A 294 -9.80 -5.44 22.22
C SER A 294 -8.47 -6.19 22.03
N ALA A 295 -8.00 -6.31 20.79
CA ALA A 295 -6.77 -6.99 20.43
C ALA A 295 -5.62 -5.97 20.31
N ARG A 296 -4.89 -5.75 21.41
CA ARG A 296 -3.73 -4.84 21.40
C ARG A 296 -2.62 -5.41 20.53
N GLY A 297 -2.37 -4.73 19.40
CA GLY A 297 -1.25 -5.04 18.53
C GLY A 297 0.11 -4.60 19.07
N PRO A 298 1.20 -4.97 18.38
CA PRO A 298 2.56 -4.60 18.78
C PRO A 298 2.75 -3.08 18.81
N GLY A 299 3.65 -2.62 19.68
CA GLY A 299 3.94 -1.20 19.85
C GLY A 299 4.68 -0.61 18.63
N PHE A 300 4.23 0.57 18.19
CA PHE A 300 4.88 1.37 17.13
C PHE A 300 5.76 2.49 17.71
N PRO A 301 6.70 3.04 16.92
CA PRO A 301 7.52 4.18 17.35
C PRO A 301 6.67 5.41 17.74
N PRO A 302 7.03 6.17 18.78
CA PRO A 302 6.29 7.38 19.18
C PRO A 302 6.14 8.40 18.05
N ALA A 303 7.17 8.55 17.21
CA ALA A 303 7.16 9.46 16.06
C ALA A 303 6.01 9.17 15.08
N PHE A 304 5.66 7.90 14.85
CA PHE A 304 4.49 7.54 14.04
C PHE A 304 3.20 8.03 14.68
N GLY A 305 3.01 7.76 15.98
CA GLY A 305 1.83 8.20 16.70
C GLY A 305 1.67 9.73 16.74
N ASN A 306 2.78 10.45 16.95
CA ASN A 306 2.78 11.91 16.94
C ASN A 306 2.41 12.49 15.58
N ARG A 307 2.99 11.95 14.49
CA ARG A 307 2.66 12.35 13.12
C ARG A 307 1.18 12.15 12.81
N VAL A 308 0.63 10.98 13.14
CA VAL A 308 -0.77 10.67 12.83
C VAL A 308 -1.73 11.56 13.65
N ARG A 309 -1.46 11.75 14.96
CA ARG A 309 -2.26 12.65 15.79
C ARG A 309 -2.26 14.09 15.28
N GLY A 310 -1.13 14.56 14.75
CA GLY A 310 -1.04 15.89 14.14
C GLY A 310 -1.98 16.07 12.94
N GLN A 311 -2.42 14.99 12.30
CA GLN A 311 -3.30 15.02 11.13
C GLN A 311 -4.75 14.64 11.46
N ALA A 312 -5.05 14.23 12.70
CA ALA A 312 -6.32 13.60 13.07
C ALA A 312 -7.54 14.49 12.78
N ALA A 313 -7.49 15.77 13.15
CA ALA A 313 -8.58 16.71 12.90
C ALA A 313 -8.86 16.87 11.40
N ASP A 314 -7.82 16.93 10.56
CA ASP A 314 -7.97 17.07 9.12
C ASP A 314 -8.53 15.80 8.49
N ARG A 315 -8.04 14.62 8.92
CA ARG A 315 -8.57 13.33 8.46
C ARG A 315 -10.03 13.14 8.85
N ALA A 316 -10.42 13.50 10.06
CA ALA A 316 -11.82 13.43 10.49
C ALA A 316 -12.73 14.32 9.64
N ARG A 317 -12.28 15.53 9.25
CA ARG A 317 -13.04 16.40 8.32
C ARG A 317 -13.14 15.78 6.93
N GLN A 318 -12.04 15.26 6.40
CA GLN A 318 -12.00 14.63 5.08
C GLN A 318 -12.89 13.38 5.01
N MET A 319 -12.91 12.54 6.06
CA MET A 319 -13.80 11.38 6.12
C MET A 319 -15.27 11.82 6.04
N LYS A 320 -15.68 12.82 6.82
CA LYS A 320 -17.06 13.34 6.77
C LYS A 320 -17.44 13.86 5.38
N ALA A 321 -16.51 14.49 4.68
CA ALA A 321 -16.73 14.94 3.31
C ALA A 321 -16.96 13.78 2.32
N LEU A 322 -16.26 12.65 2.49
CA LEU A 322 -16.45 11.44 1.65
C LEU A 322 -17.84 10.78 1.85
N TRP A 323 -18.43 10.94 3.04
CA TRP A 323 -19.79 10.45 3.34
C TRP A 323 -20.90 11.43 2.94
N SER A 324 -20.55 12.65 2.53
CA SER A 324 -21.54 13.65 2.12
C SER A 324 -21.95 13.40 0.66
N PRO A 325 -23.25 13.31 0.34
CA PRO A 325 -23.76 13.04 -1.01
C PRO A 325 -23.66 14.29 -1.89
N THR A 326 -22.45 14.82 -2.07
CA THR A 326 -22.16 15.92 -2.99
C THR A 326 -20.91 15.57 -3.80
N GLY A 327 -21.15 15.07 -5.01
CA GLY A 327 -20.18 14.66 -6.02
C GLY A 327 -20.81 13.65 -6.96
#